data_AF-A0A2V4V8F3-F1
#
_entry.id   AF-A0A2V4V8F3-F1
#
_cell.length_a   1.000
_cell.length_b   1.000
_cell.length_c   1.000
_cell.angle_alpha   90.00
_cell.angle_beta   90.00
_cell.angle_gamma   90.00
#
_symmetry.space_group_name_H-M   'P 1'
#
loop_
_entity.id
_entity.type
_entity.pdbx_description
1 polymer ?
#
loop_
_entity_poly.entity_id
_entity_poly.type
_entity_poly.pdbx_seq_one_letter_code
_entity_poly.pdbx_strand_id
1 'polypeptide(L)'
;MDENKGLMQQLSGWCEELLLRGLSQFTIRDVELLEQCASTAQQLQMQFLNELISNIIEAGRRVALGEGQEARLLDQYCRLAQYVQLNVQSQA
;
A
#
# COMPACT_ATOMS: atom_id res chain seq x y z
N MET A 1 -4.67 -19.64 -4.14
CA MET A 1 -3.29 -19.27 -4.54
C MET A 1 -3.30 -18.05 -5.45
N ASP A 2 -4.20 -18.00 -6.44
CA ASP A 2 -4.25 -16.90 -7.40
C ASP A 2 -4.68 -15.54 -6.80
N GLU A 3 -5.57 -15.53 -5.80
CA GLU A 3 -6.05 -14.28 -5.18
C GLU A 3 -4.97 -13.55 -4.38
N ASN A 4 -4.13 -14.28 -3.63
CA ASN A 4 -2.97 -13.69 -2.94
C ASN A 4 -1.96 -13.13 -3.94
N LYS A 5 -1.65 -13.90 -5.00
CA LYS A 5 -0.75 -13.43 -6.06
C LYS A 5 -1.30 -12.20 -6.76
N GLY A 6 -2.60 -12.16 -7.04
CA GLY A 6 -3.30 -11.00 -7.61
C GLY A 6 -3.20 -9.77 -6.72
N LEU A 7 -3.44 -9.91 -5.41
CA LEU A 7 -3.30 -8.83 -4.44
C LEU A 7 -1.87 -8.30 -4.38
N MET A 8 -0.86 -9.18 -4.31
CA MET A 8 0.55 -8.79 -4.31
C MET A 8 0.95 -8.05 -5.58
N GLN A 9 0.48 -8.50 -6.75
CA GLN A 9 0.76 -7.83 -8.03
C GLN A 9 0.10 -6.45 -8.11
N GLN A 10 -1.15 -6.34 -7.66
CA GLN A 10 -1.86 -5.05 -7.61
C GLN A 10 -1.13 -4.06 -6.70
N LEU A 11 -0.70 -4.50 -5.51
CA LEU A 11 0.08 -3.66 -4.59
C LEU A 11 1.47 -3.32 -5.14
N SER A 12 2.12 -4.23 -5.87
CA SER A 12 3.42 -3.96 -6.51
C SER A 12 3.29 -2.88 -7.56
N GLY A 13 2.31 -3.02 -8.46
CA GLY A 13 2.02 -2.02 -9.50
C GLY A 13 1.69 -0.66 -8.90
N TRP A 14 0.89 -0.63 -7.82
CA TRP A 14 0.62 0.61 -7.09
C TRP A 14 1.89 1.22 -6.47
N CYS A 15 2.74 0.40 -5.84
CA CYS A 15 4.00 0.88 -5.25
C CYS A 15 4.92 1.49 -6.31
N GLU A 16 5.03 0.85 -7.47
CA GLU A 16 5.83 1.31 -8.60
C GLU A 16 5.27 2.60 -9.21
N GLU A 17 3.96 2.68 -9.43
CA GLU A 17 3.31 3.88 -9.97
C GLU A 17 3.49 5.08 -9.03
N LEU A 18 3.28 4.88 -7.71
CA LEU A 18 3.48 5.95 -6.73
C LEU A 18 4.94 6.38 -6.64
N LEU A 19 5.90 5.46 -6.76
CA LEU A 19 7.32 5.81 -6.80
C LEU A 19 7.65 6.73 -7.97
N LEU A 20 7.10 6.41 -9.15
CA LEU A 20 7.31 7.18 -10.38
C LEU A 20 6.62 8.55 -10.34
N ARG A 21 5.41 8.63 -9.76
CA ARG A 21 4.69 9.89 -9.54
C ARG A 21 5.33 10.73 -8.43
N GLY A 22 5.94 10.08 -7.43
CA GLY A 22 6.42 10.70 -6.21
C GLY A 22 5.31 10.85 -5.15
N LEU A 23 5.68 10.71 -3.87
CA LEU A 23 4.73 10.69 -2.75
C LEU A 23 3.94 11.99 -2.57
N SER A 24 4.47 13.13 -3.02
CA SER A 24 3.74 14.41 -3.01
C SER A 24 2.52 14.41 -3.91
N GLN A 25 2.43 13.45 -4.84
CA GLN A 25 1.26 13.23 -5.69
C GLN A 25 0.31 12.17 -5.14
N PHE A 26 0.44 11.75 -3.87
CA PHE A 26 -0.51 10.84 -3.25
C PHE A 26 -1.92 11.45 -3.19
N THR A 27 -2.94 10.70 -3.60
CA THR A 27 -4.31 11.20 -3.75
C THR A 27 -5.33 10.36 -2.98
N ILE A 28 -6.57 10.85 -2.90
CA ILE A 28 -7.70 10.08 -2.36
C ILE A 28 -7.99 8.81 -3.18
N ARG A 29 -7.69 8.79 -4.49
CA ARG A 29 -7.84 7.57 -5.30
C ARG A 29 -6.89 6.47 -4.86
N ASP A 30 -5.67 6.84 -4.44
CA ASP A 30 -4.71 5.89 -3.88
C ASP A 30 -5.25 5.30 -2.56
N VAL A 31 -5.93 6.12 -1.75
CA VAL A 31 -6.62 5.64 -0.54
C VAL A 31 -7.72 4.64 -0.86
N GLU A 32 -8.59 4.95 -1.81
CA GLU A 32 -9.72 4.08 -2.21
C GLU A 32 -9.21 2.72 -2.71
N LEU A 33 -8.15 2.71 -3.52
CA LEU A 33 -7.50 1.48 -3.98
C LEU A 33 -6.94 0.68 -2.80
N LEU A 34 -6.22 1.35 -1.90
CA LEU A 34 -5.63 0.71 -0.73
C LEU A 34 -6.71 0.13 0.22
N GLU A 35 -7.86 0.78 0.36
CA GLU A 35 -8.98 0.25 1.15
C GLU A 35 -9.56 -1.03 0.57
N GLN A 36 -9.67 -1.11 -0.76
CA GLN A 36 -10.05 -2.35 -1.43
C GLN A 36 -9.00 -3.45 -1.18
N CYS A 37 -7.71 -3.12 -1.31
CA CYS A 37 -6.62 -4.06 -1.00
C CYS A 37 -6.63 -4.50 0.47
N ALA A 38 -6.92 -3.60 1.41
CA ALA A 38 -7.03 -3.91 2.83
C ALA A 38 -8.18 -4.91 3.10
N SER A 39 -9.34 -4.68 2.49
CA SER A 39 -10.49 -5.60 2.58
C SER A 39 -10.12 -6.99 2.05
N THR A 40 -9.46 -7.07 0.89
CA THR A 40 -8.97 -8.34 0.34
C THR A 40 -7.94 -9.01 1.25
N ALA A 41 -6.98 -8.25 1.79
CA ALA A 41 -5.99 -8.76 2.74
C ALA A 41 -6.66 -9.34 3.99
N GLN A 42 -7.71 -8.69 4.50
CA GLN A 42 -8.49 -9.16 5.64
C GLN A 42 -9.23 -10.48 5.33
N GLN A 43 -9.87 -10.58 4.16
CA GLN A 43 -10.54 -11.80 3.71
C GLN A 43 -9.58 -12.98 3.57
N LEU A 44 -8.36 -12.72 3.10
CA LEU A 44 -7.27 -13.70 2.98
C LEU A 44 -6.54 -13.97 4.30
N GLN A 45 -6.99 -13.39 5.42
CA GLN A 45 -6.37 -13.51 6.74
C GLN A 45 -4.90 -13.05 6.80
N MET A 46 -4.51 -12.14 5.92
CA MET A 46 -3.16 -11.55 5.86
C MET A 46 -3.06 -10.35 6.81
N GLN A 47 -3.09 -10.63 8.10
CA GLN A 47 -3.19 -9.61 9.16
C GLN A 47 -2.07 -8.57 9.09
N PHE A 48 -0.82 -9.01 8.93
CA PHE A 48 0.31 -8.08 8.87
C PHE A 48 0.28 -7.19 7.62
N LEU A 49 -0.12 -7.75 6.46
CA LEU A 49 -0.31 -6.94 5.26
C LEU A 49 -1.43 -5.92 5.45
N ASN A 50 -2.56 -6.34 6.03
CA ASN A 50 -3.67 -5.44 6.32
C ASN A 50 -3.22 -4.28 7.23
N GLU A 51 -2.41 -4.54 8.25
CA GLU A 51 -1.81 -3.52 9.11
C GLU A 51 -0.94 -2.54 8.32
N LEU A 52 -0.05 -3.04 7.45
CA LEU A 52 0.80 -2.20 6.60
C LEU A 52 -0.05 -1.29 5.69
N ILE A 53 -1.10 -1.83 5.08
CA ILE A 53 -2.03 -1.08 4.22
C ILE A 53 -2.82 -0.05 5.05
N SER A 54 -3.30 -0.40 6.24
CA SER A 54 -4.03 0.52 7.10
C SER A 54 -3.17 1.70 7.57
N ASN A 55 -1.90 1.46 7.89
CA ASN A 55 -0.97 2.50 8.32
C ASN A 55 -0.73 3.54 7.21
N ILE A 56 -0.61 3.09 5.96
CA ILE A 56 -0.44 3.99 4.82
C ILE A 56 -1.74 4.73 4.47
N ILE A 57 -2.91 4.10 4.61
CA ILE A 57 -4.21 4.78 4.46
C ILE A 57 -4.33 5.91 5.49
N GLU A 58 -4.01 5.65 6.76
CA GLU A 58 -4.08 6.66 7.81
C GLU A 58 -3.15 7.84 7.54
N ALA A 59 -1.88 7.56 7.21
CA ALA A 59 -0.90 8.60 6.91
C ALA A 59 -1.26 9.36 5.62
N GLY A 60 -1.67 8.64 4.58
CA GLY A 60 -2.01 9.18 3.27
C GLY A 60 -3.25 10.06 3.28
N ARG A 61 -4.29 9.68 4.03
CA ARG A 61 -5.49 10.52 4.23
C ARG A 61 -5.12 11.87 4.83
N ARG A 62 -4.27 11.91 5.86
CA ARG A 62 -3.82 13.18 6.47
C ARG A 62 -3.02 14.03 5.48
N VAL A 63 -2.11 13.42 4.72
CA VAL A 63 -1.32 14.13 3.71
C VAL A 63 -2.21 14.69 2.60
N ALA A 64 -3.15 13.91 2.08
CA ALA A 64 -4.09 14.34 1.04
C ALA A 64 -5.00 15.50 1.49
N LEU A 65 -5.26 15.62 2.79
CA LEU A 65 -6.01 16.73 3.39
C LEU A 65 -5.13 17.95 3.74
N GLY A 66 -3.81 17.87 3.52
CA GLY A 66 -2.87 18.95 3.84
C GLY A 66 -2.45 19.03 5.31
N GLU A 67 -2.84 18.06 6.14
CA GLU A 67 -2.58 18.02 7.59
C GLU A 67 -1.51 16.98 7.99
N GLY A 68 -1.04 16.20 7.02
CA GLY A 68 -0.15 15.06 7.24
C GLY A 68 1.35 15.40 7.12
N GLN A 69 2.17 14.55 7.70
CA GLN A 69 3.63 14.62 7.56
C GLN A 69 4.06 13.67 6.44
N GLU A 70 4.59 14.22 5.33
CA GLU A 70 5.07 13.42 4.21
C GLU A 70 6.14 12.38 4.63
N ALA A 71 7.00 12.72 5.59
CA ALA A 71 7.99 11.78 6.13
C ALA A 71 7.36 10.53 6.76
N ARG A 72 6.20 10.67 7.43
CA ARG A 72 5.46 9.52 7.97
C ARG A 72 4.87 8.67 6.84
N LEU A 73 4.31 9.31 5.81
CA LEU A 73 3.81 8.60 4.63
C LEU A 73 4.93 7.83 3.92
N LEU A 74 6.12 8.43 3.81
CA LEU A 74 7.30 7.78 3.24
C LEU A 74 7.72 6.53 4.04
N ASP A 75 7.79 6.61 5.37
CA ASP A 75 8.11 5.43 6.19
C ASP A 75 7.10 4.29 5.98
N GLN A 76 5.79 4.60 5.98
CA GLN A 76 4.76 3.58 5.75
C GLN A 76 4.81 3.00 4.35
N TYR A 77 5.04 3.84 3.34
CA TYR A 77 5.22 3.43 1.96
C TYR A 77 6.41 2.47 1.80
N CYS A 78 7.57 2.82 2.37
CA CYS A 78 8.76 1.98 2.28
C CYS A 78 8.54 0.59 2.91
N ARG A 79 7.88 0.53 4.06
CA ARG A 79 7.56 -0.75 4.72
C ARG A 79 6.64 -1.62 3.88
N LEU A 80 5.57 -1.05 3.32
CA LEU A 80 4.65 -1.77 2.46
C LEU A 80 5.34 -2.25 1.18
N ALA A 81 6.08 -1.36 0.50
CA ALA A 81 6.80 -1.69 -0.73
C ALA A 81 7.82 -2.82 -0.52
N GLN A 82 8.59 -2.79 0.57
CA GLN A 82 9.52 -3.86 0.93
C GLN A 82 8.81 -5.19 1.16
N TYR A 83 7.71 -5.19 1.94
CA TYR A 83 6.94 -6.40 2.19
C TYR A 83 6.38 -7.01 0.90
N VAL A 84 5.83 -6.17 0.02
CA VAL A 84 5.27 -6.59 -1.27
C VAL A 84 6.36 -7.16 -2.17
N GLN A 85 7.51 -6.48 -2.30
CA GLN A 85 8.62 -6.96 -3.12
C GLN A 85 9.17 -8.32 -2.65
N LEU A 86 9.35 -8.51 -1.34
CA LEU A 86 9.77 -9.80 -0.78
C LEU A 86 8.77 -10.93 -1.11
N ASN A 87 7.47 -10.64 -1.05
CA ASN A 87 6.43 -11.62 -1.40
C ASN A 87 6.43 -11.95 -2.90
N VAL A 88 6.55 -10.95 -3.77
CA VAL A 88 6.59 -11.16 -5.23
C VAL A 88 7.82 -11.98 -5.63
N GLN A 89 8.99 -11.68 -5.07
CA GLN A 89 10.23 -12.42 -5.35
C GLN A 89 10.18 -13.86 -4.83
N SER A 90 9.58 -14.08 -3.65
CA SER A 90 9.43 -15.43 -3.10
C SER A 90 8.47 -16.33 -3.89
N GLN A 91 7.67 -15.75 -4.80
CA GLN A 91 6.69 -16.45 -5.63
C GLN A 91 7.15 -16.63 -7.09
N ALA A 92 8.35 -16.15 -7.44
CA ALA A 92 9.00 -16.29 -8.75
C ALA A 92 9.89 -17.54 -8.79
#